data_AF-T0YDH4-F1
#
_entry.id   AF-T0YDH4-F1
#
_cell.length_a   1.000
_cell.length_b   1.000
_cell.length_c   1.000
_cell.angle_alpha   90.00
_cell.angle_beta   90.00
_cell.angle_gamma   90.00
#
_symmetry.space_group_name_H-M   'P 1'
#
loop_
_entity.id
_entity.type
_entity.pdbx_description
1 polymer ?
#
loop_
_entity_poly.entity_id
_entity_poly.type
_entity_poly.pdbx_seq_one_letter_code
_entity_poly.pdbx_strand_id
1 'polypeptide(L)'
;SALNAKSNMELYYSNLFNSIFIFPAPTDSGGPIGAAAYVYSRMSGQMKSKHIENAYMGDSYSEDEIKLQVMKSKLKAEYIGNRVNEVATLIADGAILGFYNGRSELGPRALGNRSIVADPRKRENWATVNAIKGREWWRPLAPSLLENSMDKYFINPIKHEFMVMMFHTTETARENAPAISHVDSTARPQSVSLKENKLW
;
A
#
# COMPACT_ATOMS: atom_id res chain seq x y z
N SER A 1 1.84 18.55 -5.86
CA SER A 1 1.14 17.53 -5.06
C SER A 1 2.17 16.75 -4.24
N ALA A 2 1.86 16.38 -3.00
CA ALA A 2 2.74 15.59 -2.12
C ALA A 2 2.80 14.08 -2.47
N LEU A 3 2.50 13.71 -3.74
CA LEU A 3 2.70 12.35 -4.27
C LEU A 3 4.16 12.04 -4.63
N ASN A 4 5.04 13.05 -4.63
CA ASN A 4 6.46 12.86 -4.87
C ASN A 4 7.14 12.25 -3.63
N ALA A 5 7.13 10.92 -3.56
CA ALA A 5 7.63 10.20 -2.40
C ALA A 5 9.15 10.35 -2.18
N LYS A 6 9.92 10.66 -3.23
CA LYS A 6 11.35 10.97 -3.11
C LYS A 6 11.53 12.32 -2.42
N SER A 7 10.82 13.36 -2.85
CA SER A 7 10.85 14.66 -2.16
C SER A 7 10.41 14.55 -0.70
N ASN A 8 9.39 13.74 -0.41
CA ASN A 8 8.94 13.50 0.95
C ASN A 8 10.01 12.80 1.81
N MET A 9 10.79 11.89 1.22
CA MET A 9 11.94 11.26 1.86
C MET A 9 13.05 12.26 2.17
N GLU A 10 13.40 13.15 1.24
CA GLU A 10 14.40 14.20 1.48
C GLU A 10 13.96 15.14 2.62
N LEU A 11 12.68 15.52 2.66
CA LEU A 11 12.13 16.31 3.75
C LEU A 11 12.22 15.58 5.10
N TYR A 12 11.94 14.28 5.12
CA TYR A 12 12.06 13.46 6.33
C TYR A 12 13.51 13.42 6.83
N TYR A 13 14.48 13.06 5.98
CA TYR A 13 15.88 12.97 6.37
C TYR A 13 16.57 14.32 6.60
N SER A 14 15.97 15.43 6.16
CA SER A 14 16.49 16.78 6.45
C SER A 14 16.44 17.14 7.93
N ASN A 15 15.61 16.45 8.73
CA ASN A 15 15.34 16.78 10.14
C ASN A 15 14.89 18.23 10.37
N LEU A 16 14.37 18.92 9.34
CA LEU A 16 13.84 20.29 9.46
C LEU A 16 12.51 20.33 10.24
N PHE A 17 11.80 19.20 10.33
CA PHE A 17 10.51 19.09 11.00
C PHE A 17 10.53 17.96 12.02
N ASN A 18 9.87 18.17 13.16
CA ASN A 18 9.72 17.14 14.20
C ASN A 18 8.86 15.95 13.74
N SER A 19 7.91 16.19 12.83
CA SER A 19 6.99 15.17 12.32
C SER A 19 6.43 15.59 10.96
N ILE A 20 6.21 14.62 10.08
CA ILE A 20 5.60 14.83 8.77
C ILE A 20 4.38 13.94 8.65
N PHE A 21 3.23 14.53 8.28
CA PHE A 21 2.03 13.79 7.90
C PHE A 21 1.62 14.18 6.48
N ILE A 22 1.33 13.18 5.66
CA ILE A 22 0.89 13.38 4.28
C ILE A 22 -0.39 12.59 4.06
N PHE A 23 -1.45 13.29 3.71
CA PHE A 23 -2.76 12.70 3.44
C PHE A 23 -2.67 11.73 2.22
N PRO A 24 -3.33 10.55 2.25
CA PRO A 24 -3.22 9.52 1.19
C PRO A 24 -3.68 9.97 -0.19
N ALA A 25 -4.54 10.99 -0.27
CA ALA A 25 -4.97 11.63 -1.51
C ALA A 25 -4.51 13.11 -1.56
N PRO A 26 -3.20 13.40 -1.68
CA PRO A 26 -2.67 14.76 -1.62
C PRO A 26 -2.76 15.48 -2.99
N THR A 27 -3.70 15.07 -3.83
CA THR A 27 -4.09 15.73 -5.09
C THR A 27 -5.48 16.34 -4.90
N ASP A 28 -6.04 16.89 -5.97
CA ASP A 28 -7.40 17.44 -5.99
C ASP A 28 -8.47 16.42 -5.56
N SER A 29 -8.17 15.12 -5.63
CA SER A 29 -9.03 14.05 -5.09
C SER A 29 -9.25 14.13 -3.58
N GLY A 30 -8.34 14.76 -2.83
CA GLY A 30 -8.52 15.05 -1.40
C GLY A 30 -9.30 16.35 -1.12
N GLY A 31 -9.53 17.17 -2.15
CA GLY A 31 -10.20 18.47 -2.03
C GLY A 31 -11.56 18.42 -1.35
N PRO A 32 -12.48 17.51 -1.74
CA PRO A 32 -13.78 17.37 -1.09
C PRO A 32 -13.68 17.06 0.42
N ILE A 33 -12.72 16.21 0.80
CA ILE A 33 -12.48 15.86 2.21
C ILE A 33 -11.95 17.08 2.98
N GLY A 34 -11.00 17.82 2.37
CA GLY A 34 -10.48 19.06 2.94
C GLY A 34 -11.57 20.14 3.10
N ALA A 35 -12.45 20.30 2.12
CA ALA A 35 -13.56 21.24 2.17
C ALA A 35 -14.58 20.87 3.27
N ALA A 36 -14.95 19.58 3.35
CA ALA A 36 -15.84 19.09 4.40
C ALA A 36 -15.21 19.27 5.79
N ALA A 37 -13.92 18.96 5.95
CA ALA A 37 -13.17 19.19 7.17
C ALA A 37 -13.15 20.68 7.54
N TYR A 38 -12.90 21.57 6.59
CA TYR A 38 -12.91 23.01 6.81
C TYR A 38 -14.27 23.50 7.33
N VAL A 39 -15.37 23.18 6.63
CA VAL A 39 -16.72 23.57 7.06
C VAL A 39 -17.05 22.99 8.44
N TYR A 40 -16.74 21.71 8.67
CA TYR A 40 -16.96 21.05 9.95
C TYR A 40 -16.21 21.74 11.10
N SER A 41 -14.96 22.15 10.89
CA SER A 41 -14.18 22.86 11.90
C SER A 41 -14.79 24.22 12.26
N ARG A 42 -15.37 24.92 11.27
CA ARG A 42 -16.09 26.20 11.47
C ARG A 42 -17.39 26.03 12.24
N MET A 43 -18.12 24.94 12.02
CA MET A 43 -19.41 24.69 12.67
C MET A 43 -19.27 24.13 14.09
N SER A 44 -18.35 23.19 14.30
CA SER A 44 -18.19 22.49 15.58
C SER A 44 -17.32 23.25 16.59
N GLY A 45 -16.58 24.27 16.14
CA GLY A 45 -15.62 25.03 16.96
C GLY A 45 -14.37 24.24 17.36
N GLN A 46 -14.36 22.91 17.22
CA GLN A 46 -13.23 22.04 17.53
C GLN A 46 -13.18 20.83 16.59
N MET A 47 -12.14 20.76 15.77
CA MET A 47 -11.76 19.52 15.10
C MET A 47 -10.77 18.76 15.98
N LYS A 48 -11.13 17.53 16.39
CA LYS A 48 -10.16 16.65 17.04
C LYS A 48 -9.19 16.14 15.98
N SER A 49 -7.91 16.50 16.12
CA SER A 49 -6.85 15.85 15.35
C SER A 49 -6.82 14.38 15.74
N LYS A 50 -7.08 13.50 14.77
CA LYS A 50 -6.89 12.06 14.91
C LYS A 50 -6.04 11.58 13.77
N HIS A 51 -5.14 10.66 14.07
CA HIS A 51 -4.37 9.96 13.05
C HIS A 51 -5.33 9.19 12.15
N ILE A 52 -5.12 9.33 10.84
CA ILE A 52 -5.87 8.55 9.85
C ILE A 52 -5.16 7.21 9.74
N GLU A 53 -5.84 6.14 10.16
CA GLU A 53 -5.21 4.82 10.28
C GLU A 53 -5.22 4.06 8.95
N ASN A 54 -6.18 4.32 8.06
CA ASN A 54 -6.25 3.67 6.76
C ASN A 54 -6.92 4.56 5.71
N ALA A 55 -6.75 4.18 4.44
CA ALA A 55 -7.35 4.86 3.30
C ALA A 55 -8.57 4.13 2.74
N TYR A 56 -9.17 3.17 3.44
CA TYR A 56 -10.25 2.32 2.90
C TYR A 56 -11.61 3.03 2.94
N MET A 57 -11.78 4.04 2.06
CA MET A 57 -12.94 4.93 2.04
C MET A 57 -13.86 4.72 0.83
N GLY A 58 -13.51 3.83 -0.10
CA GLY A 58 -14.35 3.53 -1.26
C GLY A 58 -15.41 2.45 -0.99
N ASP A 59 -15.94 1.88 -2.06
CA ASP A 59 -17.01 0.89 -1.98
C ASP A 59 -16.50 -0.47 -1.51
N SER A 60 -17.34 -1.15 -0.75
CA SER A 60 -17.24 -2.58 -0.43
C SER A 60 -18.46 -3.31 -0.96
N TYR A 61 -18.26 -4.57 -1.31
CA TYR A 61 -19.31 -5.45 -1.81
C TYR A 61 -19.45 -6.61 -0.84
N SER A 62 -20.69 -7.04 -0.63
CA SER A 62 -21.00 -8.21 0.19
C SER A 62 -20.47 -9.50 -0.45
N GLU A 63 -20.32 -10.54 0.37
CA GLU A 63 -19.90 -11.86 -0.12
C GLU A 63 -20.87 -12.40 -1.18
N ASP A 64 -22.17 -12.12 -1.07
CA ASP A 64 -23.19 -12.54 -2.03
C ASP A 64 -23.07 -11.80 -3.37
N GLU A 65 -22.79 -10.50 -3.35
CA GLU A 65 -22.49 -9.74 -4.56
C GLU A 65 -21.26 -10.28 -5.27
N ILE A 66 -20.18 -10.56 -4.53
CA ILE A 66 -18.94 -11.12 -5.07
C ILE A 66 -19.21 -12.52 -5.67
N LYS A 67 -19.87 -13.41 -4.93
CA LYS A 67 -20.25 -14.76 -5.39
C LYS A 67 -21.06 -14.68 -6.69
N LEU A 68 -22.02 -13.76 -6.76
CA LEU A 68 -22.83 -13.57 -7.96
C LEU A 68 -21.98 -13.16 -9.16
N GLN A 69 -21.02 -12.25 -8.99
CA GLN A 69 -20.12 -11.86 -10.07
C GLN A 69 -19.17 -12.99 -10.48
N VAL A 70 -18.65 -13.76 -9.53
CA VAL A 70 -17.81 -14.93 -9.81
C VAL A 70 -18.59 -15.97 -10.62
N MET A 71 -19.82 -16.30 -10.23
CA MET A 71 -20.68 -17.22 -10.98
C MET A 71 -20.98 -16.73 -12.40
N LYS A 72 -21.16 -15.41 -12.59
CA LYS A 72 -21.37 -14.80 -13.91
C LYS A 72 -20.11 -14.81 -14.78
N SER A 73 -18.92 -14.78 -14.18
CA SER A 73 -17.64 -14.61 -14.88
C SER A 73 -17.22 -15.82 -15.74
N LYS A 74 -17.87 -16.98 -15.57
CA LYS A 74 -17.47 -18.28 -16.16
C LYS A 74 -16.04 -18.72 -15.80
N LEU A 75 -15.38 -18.05 -14.87
CA LEU A 75 -14.07 -18.45 -14.35
C LEU A 75 -14.22 -19.71 -13.50
N LYS A 76 -13.20 -20.57 -13.54
CA LYS A 76 -13.08 -21.62 -12.53
C LYS A 76 -12.77 -20.95 -11.20
N ALA A 77 -13.62 -21.16 -10.20
CA ALA A 77 -13.48 -20.57 -8.89
C ALA A 77 -13.67 -21.63 -7.81
N GLU A 78 -12.92 -21.48 -6.72
CA GLU A 78 -13.01 -22.32 -5.53
C GLU A 78 -13.21 -21.42 -4.32
N TYR A 79 -14.14 -21.81 -3.43
CA TYR A 79 -14.29 -21.14 -2.14
C TYR A 79 -13.32 -21.75 -1.13
N ILE A 80 -12.33 -20.97 -0.72
CA ILE A 80 -11.27 -21.40 0.21
C ILE A 80 -11.52 -20.97 1.66
N GLY A 81 -12.62 -20.26 1.94
CA GLY A 81 -12.91 -19.73 3.28
C GLY A 81 -11.76 -18.86 3.84
N ASN A 82 -11.35 -19.12 5.08
CA ASN A 82 -10.29 -18.36 5.77
C ASN A 82 -8.87 -18.92 5.55
N ARG A 83 -8.65 -19.73 4.50
CA ARG A 83 -7.34 -20.37 4.19
C ARG A 83 -6.33 -19.37 3.59
N VAL A 84 -6.17 -18.20 4.21
CA VAL A 84 -5.28 -17.11 3.75
C VAL A 84 -3.82 -17.56 3.66
N ASN A 85 -3.40 -18.48 4.51
CA ASN A 85 -2.05 -19.05 4.47
C ASN A 85 -1.76 -19.75 3.13
N GLU A 86 -2.77 -20.30 2.44
CA GLU A 86 -2.56 -20.93 1.14
C GLU A 86 -2.35 -19.89 0.04
N VAL A 87 -3.02 -18.73 0.14
CA VAL A 87 -2.74 -17.58 -0.72
C VAL A 87 -1.29 -17.11 -0.51
N ALA A 88 -0.82 -17.06 0.73
CA ALA A 88 0.57 -16.73 1.05
C ALA A 88 1.56 -17.77 0.49
N THR A 89 1.25 -19.07 0.60
CA THR A 89 2.06 -20.15 0.00
C THR A 89 2.13 -20.01 -1.52
N LEU A 90 1.01 -19.75 -2.20
CA LEU A 90 1.00 -19.52 -3.65
C LEU A 90 1.93 -18.37 -4.04
N ILE A 91 1.88 -17.25 -3.31
CA ILE A 91 2.78 -16.12 -3.55
C ILE A 91 4.24 -16.55 -3.34
N ALA A 92 4.53 -17.22 -2.23
CA ALA A 92 5.89 -17.70 -1.90
C ALA A 92 6.44 -18.68 -2.95
N ASP A 93 5.58 -19.48 -3.56
CA ASP A 93 5.94 -20.41 -4.64
C ASP A 93 6.12 -19.69 -5.99
N GLY A 94 5.77 -18.42 -6.08
CA GLY A 94 5.99 -17.55 -7.24
C GLY A 94 4.73 -17.14 -8.00
N ALA A 95 3.54 -17.47 -7.49
CA ALA A 95 2.32 -16.97 -8.08
C ALA A 95 2.23 -15.44 -7.96
N ILE A 96 1.70 -14.81 -9.01
CA ILE A 96 1.34 -13.39 -8.99
C ILE A 96 -0.18 -13.33 -8.95
N LEU A 97 -0.73 -12.70 -7.90
CA LEU A 97 -2.16 -12.74 -7.62
C LEU A 97 -2.78 -11.35 -7.70
N GLY A 98 -3.99 -11.28 -8.27
CA GLY A 98 -4.89 -10.17 -8.00
C GLY A 98 -5.51 -10.36 -6.62
N PHE A 99 -5.41 -9.34 -5.76
CA PHE A 99 -5.94 -9.36 -4.41
C PHE A 99 -7.04 -8.32 -4.27
N TYR A 100 -8.24 -8.80 -3.93
CA TYR A 100 -9.45 -8.00 -3.81
C TYR A 100 -10.08 -8.27 -2.44
N ASN A 101 -10.19 -7.24 -1.60
CA ASN A 101 -10.81 -7.35 -0.29
C ASN A 101 -11.43 -6.03 0.17
N GLY A 102 -12.52 -6.09 0.94
CA GLY A 102 -13.08 -4.94 1.65
C GLY A 102 -13.32 -3.68 0.80
N ARG A 103 -13.26 -2.52 1.46
CA ARG A 103 -13.42 -1.20 0.84
C ARG A 103 -12.18 -0.82 0.04
N SER A 104 -12.35 -0.25 -1.15
CA SER A 104 -11.20 0.23 -1.94
C SER A 104 -10.49 1.41 -1.27
N GLU A 105 -9.22 1.56 -1.61
CA GLU A 105 -8.35 2.63 -1.17
C GLU A 105 -8.74 3.99 -1.76
N LEU A 106 -8.59 5.04 -0.97
CA LEU A 106 -8.59 6.43 -1.39
C LEU A 106 -7.20 6.82 -1.90
N GLY A 107 -7.18 7.54 -3.01
CA GLY A 107 -5.94 8.01 -3.63
C GLY A 107 -5.34 7.00 -4.62
N PRO A 108 -4.14 7.26 -5.14
CA PRO A 108 -3.61 6.56 -6.31
C PRO A 108 -2.83 5.29 -5.96
N ARG A 109 -2.80 4.86 -4.69
CA ARG A 109 -2.00 3.74 -4.21
C ARG A 109 -2.91 2.59 -3.84
N ALA A 110 -2.62 1.40 -4.39
CA ALA A 110 -3.14 0.16 -3.86
C ALA A 110 -2.38 -0.14 -2.56
N LEU A 111 -3.12 -0.43 -1.48
CA LEU A 111 -2.63 -0.60 -0.11
C LEU A 111 -3.15 -1.93 0.47
N GLY A 112 -3.40 -2.93 -0.37
CA GLY A 112 -3.76 -4.28 0.05
C GLY A 112 -5.21 -4.68 -0.17
N ASN A 113 -6.08 -3.80 -0.67
CA ASN A 113 -7.48 -4.12 -0.95
C ASN A 113 -7.79 -4.19 -2.46
N ARG A 114 -7.01 -3.51 -3.31
CA ARG A 114 -7.10 -3.62 -4.78
C ARG A 114 -5.69 -3.76 -5.38
N SER A 115 -5.01 -4.86 -5.04
CA SER A 115 -3.58 -5.04 -5.27
C SER A 115 -3.25 -6.13 -6.29
N ILE A 116 -2.09 -6.01 -6.93
CA ILE A 116 -1.40 -7.14 -7.57
C ILE A 116 -0.21 -7.47 -6.69
N VAL A 117 -0.11 -8.72 -6.26
CA VAL A 117 0.82 -9.18 -5.23
C VAL A 117 1.75 -10.23 -5.80
N ALA A 118 3.03 -10.14 -5.46
CA ALA A 118 4.08 -11.04 -5.92
C ALA A 118 5.16 -11.16 -4.84
N ASP A 119 5.91 -12.26 -4.86
CA ASP A 119 7.02 -12.48 -3.93
C ASP A 119 8.17 -11.49 -4.20
N PRO A 120 8.55 -10.64 -3.23
CA PRO A 120 9.62 -9.67 -3.42
C PRO A 120 11.03 -10.29 -3.45
N ARG A 121 11.18 -11.56 -3.04
CA ARG A 121 12.47 -12.31 -3.06
C ARG A 121 12.93 -12.61 -4.49
N LYS A 122 12.00 -12.71 -5.43
CA LYS A 122 12.26 -13.06 -6.84
C LYS A 122 12.44 -11.79 -7.68
N ARG A 123 13.67 -11.46 -8.06
CA ARG A 123 14.00 -10.22 -8.79
C ARG A 123 13.23 -10.08 -10.10
N GLU A 124 12.99 -11.19 -10.79
CA GLU A 124 12.22 -11.29 -12.01
C GLU A 124 10.78 -10.78 -11.88
N ASN A 125 10.19 -10.83 -10.67
CA ASN A 125 8.84 -10.31 -10.43
C ASN A 125 8.73 -8.81 -10.68
N TRP A 126 9.84 -8.05 -10.61
CA TRP A 126 9.85 -6.65 -11.02
C TRP A 126 9.37 -6.49 -12.48
N ALA A 127 9.99 -7.23 -13.40
CA ALA A 127 9.67 -7.15 -14.82
C ALA A 127 8.29 -7.77 -15.10
N THR A 128 8.00 -8.93 -14.51
CA THR A 128 6.73 -9.65 -14.73
C THR A 128 5.52 -8.85 -14.27
N VAL A 129 5.57 -8.23 -13.09
CA VAL A 129 4.45 -7.42 -12.57
C VAL A 129 4.25 -6.15 -13.40
N ASN A 130 5.32 -5.52 -13.89
CA ASN A 130 5.19 -4.36 -14.79
C ASN A 130 4.57 -4.76 -16.14
N ALA A 131 4.97 -5.91 -16.69
CA ALA A 131 4.37 -6.45 -17.91
C ALA A 131 2.87 -6.75 -17.74
N ILE A 132 2.46 -7.40 -16.65
CA ILE A 132 1.04 -7.63 -16.31
C ILE A 132 0.26 -6.32 -16.23
N LYS A 133 0.89 -5.28 -15.68
CA LYS A 133 0.27 -3.95 -15.54
C LYS A 133 0.28 -3.12 -16.81
N GLY A 134 0.87 -3.61 -17.90
CA GLY A 134 1.02 -2.86 -19.15
C GLY A 134 1.90 -1.61 -19.01
N ARG A 135 2.93 -1.68 -18.16
CA ARG A 135 3.84 -0.56 -17.85
C ARG A 135 5.26 -0.86 -18.29
N GLU A 136 6.07 0.18 -18.34
CA GLU A 136 7.49 0.11 -18.62
C GLU A 136 8.23 -0.73 -17.56
N TRP A 137 9.12 -1.62 -18.01
CA TRP A 137 9.79 -2.62 -17.18
C TRP A 137 10.63 -2.03 -16.04
N TRP A 138 11.10 -0.79 -16.18
CA TRP A 138 11.95 -0.11 -15.20
C TRP A 138 11.15 0.57 -14.08
N ARG A 139 9.81 0.61 -14.15
CA ARG A 139 9.02 1.29 -13.12
C ARG A 139 9.10 0.54 -11.79
N PRO A 140 9.36 1.25 -10.68
CA PRO A 140 9.51 0.60 -9.40
C PRO A 140 8.22 0.00 -8.86
N LEU A 141 8.38 -1.09 -8.12
CA LEU A 141 7.37 -1.68 -7.26
C LEU A 141 7.50 -1.16 -5.83
N ALA A 142 6.46 -1.34 -5.02
CA ALA A 142 6.42 -0.89 -3.64
C ALA A 142 6.12 -2.09 -2.73
N PRO A 143 6.87 -2.29 -1.63
CA PRO A 143 6.61 -3.36 -0.68
C PRO A 143 5.49 -3.00 0.29
N SER A 144 4.74 -4.00 0.72
CA SER A 144 3.99 -3.96 1.97
C SER A 144 4.65 -4.90 2.97
N LEU A 145 4.75 -4.49 4.22
CA LEU A 145 5.37 -5.28 5.30
C LEU A 145 4.75 -4.95 6.65
N LEU A 146 4.86 -5.88 7.58
CA LEU A 146 4.44 -5.66 8.96
C LEU A 146 5.21 -4.49 9.58
N GLU A 147 4.51 -3.64 10.33
CA GLU A 147 5.08 -2.46 11.00
C GLU A 147 6.34 -2.81 11.82
N ASN A 148 6.30 -3.92 12.56
CA ASN A 148 7.40 -4.40 13.39
C ASN A 148 8.62 -4.92 12.60
N SER A 149 8.52 -5.04 11.27
CA SER A 149 9.60 -5.50 10.41
C SER A 149 10.28 -4.35 9.67
N MET A 150 9.80 -3.11 9.83
CA MET A 150 10.32 -1.94 9.11
C MET A 150 11.83 -1.75 9.32
N ASP A 151 12.31 -1.77 10.56
CA ASP A 151 13.72 -1.54 10.90
C ASP A 151 14.67 -2.61 10.34
N LYS A 152 14.16 -3.80 10.04
CA LYS A 152 14.96 -4.85 9.39
C LYS A 152 15.28 -4.51 7.94
N TYR A 153 14.35 -3.84 7.24
CA TYR A 153 14.41 -3.62 5.80
C TYR A 153 14.72 -2.17 5.42
N PHE A 154 14.55 -1.23 6.34
CA PHE A 154 14.70 0.21 6.10
C PHE A 154 15.57 0.89 7.16
N ILE A 155 16.26 1.96 6.77
CA ILE A 155 17.15 2.74 7.65
C ILE A 155 16.36 3.90 8.27
N ASN A 156 16.30 3.93 9.60
CA ASN A 156 15.56 4.91 10.40
C ASN A 156 14.13 5.16 9.87
N PRO A 157 13.33 4.09 9.63
CA PRO A 157 11.98 4.26 9.12
C PRO A 157 11.06 4.88 10.18
N ILE A 158 9.97 5.49 9.71
CA ILE A 158 8.78 5.72 10.53
C ILE A 158 7.63 4.87 9.98
N LYS A 159 6.66 4.59 10.84
CA LYS A 159 5.37 4.05 10.42
C LYS A 159 4.81 4.90 9.29
N HIS A 160 4.40 4.25 8.21
CA HIS A 160 3.89 4.93 7.03
C HIS A 160 2.94 4.02 6.22
N GLU A 161 1.65 4.26 6.32
CA GLU A 161 0.57 3.40 5.84
C GLU A 161 0.20 3.62 4.36
N PHE A 162 0.62 4.74 3.76
CA PHE A 162 0.02 5.21 2.50
C PHE A 162 0.93 5.15 1.26
N MET A 163 2.14 4.58 1.35
CA MET A 163 3.12 4.58 0.25
C MET A 163 3.31 5.97 -0.39
N VAL A 164 3.44 7.01 0.43
CA VAL A 164 3.75 8.38 -0.03
C VAL A 164 5.11 8.87 0.46
N MET A 165 5.85 8.09 1.25
CA MET A 165 7.22 8.38 1.67
C MET A 165 8.13 7.21 1.34
N MET A 166 9.35 7.50 0.88
CA MET A 166 10.40 6.51 0.66
C MET A 166 11.36 6.46 1.85
N PHE A 167 12.09 5.36 1.95
CA PHE A 167 13.20 5.22 2.89
C PHE A 167 14.39 4.53 2.20
N HIS A 168 15.57 4.72 2.76
CA HIS A 168 16.74 3.95 2.36
C HIS A 168 16.57 2.49 2.80
N THR A 169 16.92 1.56 1.92
CA THR A 169 16.90 0.12 2.16
C THR A 169 18.16 -0.33 2.89
N THR A 170 18.02 -1.33 3.77
CA THR A 170 19.16 -2.02 4.38
C THR A 170 19.80 -2.99 3.38
N GLU A 171 20.99 -3.49 3.71
CA GLU A 171 21.61 -4.60 2.95
C GLU A 171 20.73 -5.84 2.95
N THR A 172 20.16 -6.18 4.11
CA THR A 172 19.18 -7.26 4.27
C THR A 172 18.01 -7.14 3.31
N ALA A 173 17.53 -5.92 3.02
CA ALA A 173 16.46 -5.72 2.04
C ALA A 173 16.92 -5.95 0.60
N ARG A 174 18.12 -5.50 0.24
CA ARG A 174 18.66 -5.71 -1.11
C ARG A 174 18.92 -7.19 -1.40
N GLU A 175 19.33 -7.95 -0.40
CA GLU A 175 19.58 -9.38 -0.50
C GLU A 175 18.29 -10.21 -0.49
N ASN A 176 17.40 -9.96 0.48
CA ASN A 176 16.21 -10.79 0.70
C ASN A 176 14.99 -10.31 -0.09
N ALA A 177 14.97 -9.08 -0.60
CA ALA A 177 13.82 -8.53 -1.29
C ALA A 177 14.26 -7.70 -2.52
N PRO A 178 15.06 -8.26 -3.44
CA PRO A 178 15.66 -7.49 -4.53
C PRO A 178 14.63 -6.86 -5.48
N ALA A 179 13.40 -7.38 -5.55
CA ALA A 179 12.36 -6.85 -6.43
C ALA A 179 11.75 -5.51 -5.96
N ILE A 180 12.06 -5.04 -4.76
CA ILE A 180 11.48 -3.80 -4.19
C ILE A 180 12.48 -2.65 -4.10
N SER A 181 13.79 -2.95 -4.15
CA SER A 181 14.83 -1.94 -3.99
C SER A 181 15.13 -1.25 -5.32
N HIS A 182 14.99 0.06 -5.35
CA HIS A 182 15.37 0.89 -6.48
C HIS A 182 16.89 0.86 -6.68
N VAL A 183 17.34 1.34 -7.85
CA VAL A 183 18.75 1.46 -8.20
C VAL A 183 19.54 2.35 -7.22
N ASP A 184 18.88 3.31 -6.58
CA ASP A 184 19.46 4.21 -5.58
C ASP A 184 19.35 3.67 -4.15
N SER A 185 19.09 2.37 -3.99
CA SER A 185 18.91 1.70 -2.70
C SER A 185 17.79 2.30 -1.84
N THR A 186 16.73 2.80 -2.46
CA THR A 186 15.52 3.24 -1.77
C THR A 186 14.32 2.37 -2.12
N ALA A 187 13.30 2.35 -1.27
CA ALA A 187 12.00 1.81 -1.64
C ALA A 187 10.89 2.57 -0.91
N ARG A 188 9.66 2.35 -1.35
CA ARG A 188 8.48 3.07 -0.83
C ARG A 188 7.50 2.14 -0.13
N PRO A 189 7.69 1.86 1.17
CA PRO A 189 6.88 0.88 1.86
C PRO A 189 5.47 1.33 2.20
N GLN A 190 4.61 0.34 2.40
CA GLN A 190 3.45 0.40 3.27
C GLN A 190 3.74 -0.41 4.54
N SER A 191 3.77 0.24 5.70
CA SER A 191 3.68 -0.47 6.98
C SER A 191 2.24 -0.95 7.20
N VAL A 192 2.07 -2.20 7.62
CA VAL A 192 0.77 -2.82 7.85
C VAL A 192 0.67 -3.31 9.29
N SER A 193 -0.49 -3.11 9.90
CA SER A 193 -0.84 -3.71 11.18
C SER A 193 -2.24 -4.36 11.15
N LEU A 194 -2.47 -5.32 12.03
CA LEU A 194 -3.78 -6.00 12.19
C LEU A 194 -4.94 -5.02 12.47
N LYS A 195 -4.63 -3.86 13.05
CA LYS A 195 -5.60 -2.80 13.33
C LYS A 195 -6.09 -2.14 12.05
N GLU A 196 -5.21 -1.97 11.08
CA GLU A 196 -5.50 -1.28 9.81
C GLU A 196 -6.14 -2.24 8.82
N ASN A 197 -5.58 -3.43 8.68
CA ASN A 197 -6.10 -4.48 7.82
C ASN A 197 -5.81 -5.84 8.47
N LYS A 198 -6.86 -6.58 8.83
CA LYS A 198 -6.71 -7.89 9.47
C LYS A 198 -6.33 -8.99 8.46
N LEU A 199 -6.65 -8.80 7.19
CA LEU A 199 -6.45 -9.81 6.15
C LEU A 199 -5.10 -9.65 5.43
N TRP A 200 -4.67 -8.40 5.23
CA TRP A 200 -3.41 -8.01 4.58
C TRP A 200 -2.26 -8.01 5.58
#